data_AF-A0A1B3LHY8-F1
#
_entry.id   AF-A0A1B3LHY8-F1
#
_cell.length_a   1.000
_cell.length_b   1.000
_cell.length_c   1.000
_cell.angle_alpha   90.00
_cell.angle_beta   90.00
_cell.angle_gamma   90.00
#
_symmetry.space_group_name_H-M   'P 1'
#
loop_
_entity.id
_entity.type
_entity.pdbx_description
1 polymer ?
#
loop_
_entity_poly.entity_id
_entity_poly.type
_entity_poly.pdbx_seq_one_letter_code
_entity_poly.pdbx_strand_id
1 'polypeptide(L)'
;MEALYIFMLAAFTGYEVIARVPVILHTPLMSGSNFVHGVVLVGAMVVLGHADPEDPLQLAIGFIAVVLGAANAAGGYVVTERMLAMFTKKN
;
A
#
# COMPACT_ATOMS: atom_id res chain seq x y z
N MET A 1 8.91 23.77 -0.58
CA MET A 1 8.46 23.82 0.83
C MET A 1 7.18 23.02 1.05
N GLU A 2 6.19 23.09 0.15
CA GLU A 2 4.91 22.36 0.26
C GLU A 2 5.05 20.85 0.50
N ALA A 3 5.88 20.15 -0.29
CA ALA A 3 6.11 18.71 -0.12
C ALA A 3 6.69 18.35 1.25
N LEU A 4 7.53 19.21 1.83
CA LEU A 4 8.09 19.01 3.17
C LEU A 4 7.00 19.16 4.24
N TYR A 5 6.12 20.16 4.10
CA TYR A 5 4.97 20.31 4.99
C TYR A 5 4.02 19.12 4.89
N ILE A 6 3.70 18.65 3.67
CA ILE A 6 2.86 17.45 3.46
C ILE A 6 3.50 16.24 4.13
N PHE A 7 4.79 16.00 3.90
CA PHE A 7 5.52 14.88 4.49
C PHE A 7 5.50 14.93 6.02
N MET A 8 5.85 16.08 6.61
CA MET A 8 5.86 16.24 8.07
C MET A 8 4.46 16.04 8.66
N LEU A 9 3.45 16.75 8.15
CA LEU A 9 2.09 16.67 8.68
C LEU A 9 1.48 15.27 8.50
N ALA A 10 1.73 14.59 7.38
CA ALA A 10 1.29 13.22 7.17
C ALA A 10 1.96 12.24 8.14
N ALA A 11 3.27 12.38 8.39
CA ALA A 11 3.99 11.55 9.35
C ALA A 11 3.46 11.73 10.78
N PHE A 12 3.27 12.97 11.23
CA PHE A 12 2.67 13.26 12.54
C PHE A 12 1.24 12.73 12.65
N THR A 13 0.43 12.90 11.61
CA THR A 13 -0.96 12.40 11.58
C THR A 13 -1.00 10.87 11.67
N GLY A 14 -0.14 10.18 10.93
CA GLY A 14 -0.04 8.72 10.99
C GLY A 14 0.32 8.21 12.39
N TYR A 15 1.26 8.88 13.07
CA TYR A 15 1.65 8.55 14.44
C TYR A 15 0.47 8.69 15.43
N GLU A 16 -0.20 9.85 15.43
CA GLU A 16 -1.29 10.12 16.38
C GLU A 16 -2.49 9.18 16.17
N VAL A 17 -2.80 8.83 14.91
CA VAL A 17 -3.88 7.88 14.58
C VAL A 17 -3.59 6.47 15.10
N ILE A 18 -2.33 6.01 14.99
CA ILE A 18 -1.94 4.65 15.40
C ILE A 18 -1.77 4.55 16.93
N ALA A 19 -1.35 5.62 17.59
CA ALA A 19 -1.00 5.63 19.02
C ALA A 19 -2.13 5.16 19.97
N ARG A 20 -3.39 5.18 19.52
CA ARG A 20 -4.57 4.89 20.34
C ARG A 20 -5.32 3.61 19.93
N VAL A 21 -4.73 2.77 19.07
CA VAL A 21 -5.36 1.55 18.57
C VAL A 21 -5.29 0.43 19.65
N PRO A 22 -6.41 -0.26 19.96
CA PRO A 22 -6.42 -1.35 20.93
C PRO A 22 -5.63 -2.57 20.43
N VAL A 23 -5.06 -3.35 21.36
CA VAL A 23 -4.15 -4.47 21.05
C VAL A 23 -4.74 -5.51 20.08
N ILE A 24 -6.05 -5.77 20.19
CA ILE A 24 -6.77 -6.70 19.32
C ILE A 24 -6.73 -6.33 17.83
N LEU A 25 -6.46 -5.06 17.52
CA LEU A 25 -6.39 -4.54 16.16
C LEU A 25 -4.96 -4.43 15.62
N HIS A 26 -3.90 -4.74 16.37
CA HIS A 26 -2.53 -4.59 15.84
C HIS A 26 -2.25 -5.43 14.59
N THR A 27 -2.69 -6.69 14.56
CA THR A 27 -2.49 -7.56 13.37
C THR A 27 -3.35 -7.13 12.18
N PRO A 28 -4.67 -6.85 12.35
CA PRO A 28 -5.47 -6.22 11.29
C PRO A 28 -4.89 -4.89 10.80
N LEU A 29 -4.40 -4.04 11.71
CA LEU A 29 -3.77 -2.76 11.38
C LEU A 29 -2.49 -2.95 10.57
N MET A 30 -1.64 -3.91 10.95
CA MET A 30 -0.44 -4.27 10.20
C MET A 30 -0.78 -4.74 8.77
N SER A 31 -1.82 -5.57 8.61
CA SER A 31 -2.30 -5.98 7.29
C SER A 31 -2.86 -4.79 6.50
N GLY A 32 -3.63 -3.91 7.15
CA GLY A 32 -4.23 -2.74 6.53
C GLY A 32 -3.20 -1.71 6.07
N SER A 33 -2.17 -1.43 6.88
CA SER A 33 -1.07 -0.57 6.46
C SER A 33 -0.25 -1.22 5.34
N ASN A 34 -0.13 -2.56 5.33
CA ASN A 34 0.47 -3.30 4.22
C ASN A 34 -0.32 -3.15 2.91
N PHE A 35 -1.65 -3.14 2.97
CA PHE A 35 -2.51 -2.87 1.81
C PHE A 35 -2.35 -1.42 1.30
N VAL A 36 -2.35 -0.43 2.19
CA VAL A 36 -2.32 0.99 1.82
C VAL A 36 -1.01 1.37 1.11
N HIS A 37 0.15 0.86 1.57
CA HIS A 37 1.42 1.15 0.89
C HIS A 37 1.54 0.49 -0.50
N GLY A 38 0.63 -0.44 -0.82
CA GLY A 38 0.43 -1.01 -2.16
C GLY A 38 0.17 0.03 -3.25
N VAL A 39 -0.09 1.31 -2.88
CA VAL A 39 -0.07 2.46 -3.79
C VAL A 39 1.22 2.60 -4.60
N VAL A 40 2.31 1.95 -4.19
CA VAL A 40 3.54 1.78 -5.02
C VAL A 40 3.23 1.30 -6.44
N LEU A 41 2.14 0.54 -6.64
CA LEU A 41 1.63 0.15 -7.96
C LEU A 41 1.45 1.34 -8.90
N VAL A 42 0.92 2.47 -8.42
CA VAL A 42 0.71 3.67 -9.24
C VAL A 42 2.05 4.19 -9.77
N GLY A 43 3.08 4.23 -8.92
CA GLY A 43 4.44 4.58 -9.33
C GLY A 43 5.00 3.61 -10.36
N ALA A 44 4.83 2.30 -10.16
CA ALA A 44 5.27 1.27 -11.10
C ALA A 44 4.57 1.40 -12.47
N MET A 45 3.28 1.71 -12.50
CA MET A 45 2.53 1.95 -13.74
C MET A 45 3.04 3.18 -14.48
N VAL A 46 3.35 4.26 -13.77
CA VAL A 46 3.94 5.47 -14.36
C VAL A 46 5.33 5.17 -14.93
N VAL A 47 6.17 4.43 -14.21
CA VAL A 47 7.52 4.05 -14.67
C VAL A 47 7.43 3.16 -15.92
N LEU A 48 6.59 2.12 -15.91
CA LEU A 48 6.41 1.26 -17.08
C LEU A 48 5.82 2.03 -18.27
N GLY A 49 4.88 2.94 -18.04
CA GLY A 49 4.28 3.76 -19.09
C GLY A 49 5.25 4.74 -19.76
N HIS A 50 6.37 5.07 -19.12
CA HIS A 50 7.44 5.91 -19.67
C HIS A 50 8.70 5.12 -20.03
N ALA A 51 8.68 3.79 -19.92
CA ALA A 51 9.81 2.96 -20.33
C ALA A 51 10.03 3.06 -21.84
N ASP A 52 11.29 3.13 -22.26
CA ASP A 52 11.64 3.16 -23.68
C ASP A 52 11.20 1.85 -24.36
N PRO A 53 10.35 1.88 -25.40
CA PRO A 53 9.92 0.68 -26.11
C PRO A 53 11.07 -0.12 -26.74
N GLU A 54 12.20 0.52 -27.01
CA GLU A 54 13.39 -0.12 -27.60
C GLU A 54 14.35 -0.69 -26.54
N ASP A 55 14.06 -0.51 -25.23
CA ASP A 55 14.85 -1.05 -24.13
C ASP A 55 14.09 -2.19 -23.40
N PRO A 56 14.38 -3.46 -23.73
CA PRO A 56 13.71 -4.61 -23.13
C PRO A 56 13.93 -4.72 -21.61
N LEU A 57 15.03 -4.17 -21.08
CA LEU A 57 15.33 -4.24 -19.65
C LEU A 57 14.40 -3.32 -18.86
N GLN A 58 14.18 -2.10 -19.33
CA GLN A 58 13.23 -1.17 -18.71
C GLN A 58 11.81 -1.73 -18.73
N LEU A 59 11.38 -2.28 -19.87
CA LEU A 59 10.07 -2.92 -20.01
C LEU A 59 9.91 -4.10 -19.06
N ALA A 60 10.91 -4.98 -18.96
CA ALA A 60 10.88 -6.15 -18.09
C ALA A 60 10.80 -5.75 -16.61
N ILE A 61 11.65 -4.79 -16.18
CA ILE A 61 11.65 -4.31 -14.79
C ILE A 61 10.32 -3.62 -14.45
N GLY A 62 9.84 -2.74 -15.33
CA GLY A 62 8.56 -2.05 -15.14
C GLY A 62 7.38 -3.01 -15.07
N PHE A 63 7.36 -4.02 -15.95
CA PHE A 63 6.33 -5.06 -15.94
C PHE A 63 6.33 -5.86 -14.62
N ILE A 64 7.51 -6.32 -14.17
CA ILE A 64 7.64 -7.03 -12.90
C ILE A 64 7.21 -6.13 -11.73
N ALA A 65 7.59 -4.85 -11.74
CA ALA A 65 7.21 -3.90 -10.71
C ALA A 65 5.68 -3.72 -10.62
N VAL A 66 4.99 -3.63 -11.76
CA VAL A 66 3.52 -3.55 -11.82
C VAL A 66 2.88 -4.83 -11.30
N VAL A 67 3.37 -6.01 -11.71
CA VAL A 67 2.85 -7.30 -11.23
C VAL A 67 2.99 -7.43 -9.71
N LEU A 68 4.17 -7.09 -9.17
CA LEU A 68 4.42 -7.13 -7.73
C LEU A 68 3.58 -6.11 -6.95
N GLY A 69 3.44 -4.89 -7.48
CA GLY A 69 2.57 -3.86 -6.89
C GLY A 69 1.10 -4.29 -6.86
N ALA A 70 0.61 -4.87 -7.97
CA ALA A 70 -0.76 -5.38 -8.07
C ALA A 70 -1.01 -6.54 -7.11
N ALA A 71 -0.06 -7.48 -7.01
CA ALA A 71 -0.13 -8.59 -6.07
C ALA A 71 -0.16 -8.11 -4.61
N ASN A 72 0.66 -7.11 -4.26
CA ASN A 72 0.66 -6.51 -2.91
C ASN A 72 -0.69 -5.84 -2.59
N ALA A 73 -1.21 -5.00 -3.48
CA ALA A 73 -2.49 -4.32 -3.26
C ALA A 73 -3.67 -5.30 -3.18
N ALA A 74 -3.77 -6.25 -4.12
CA ALA A 74 -4.85 -7.22 -4.13
C ALA A 74 -4.77 -8.20 -2.94
N GLY A 75 -3.59 -8.75 -2.66
CA GLY A 75 -3.37 -9.65 -1.54
C GLY A 75 -3.58 -8.97 -0.19
N GLY A 76 -3.05 -7.75 -0.04
CA GLY A 76 -3.24 -6.93 1.15
C GLY A 76 -4.71 -6.63 1.43
N TYR A 77 -5.48 -6.30 0.39
CA TYR A 77 -6.93 -6.08 0.53
C TYR A 77 -7.65 -7.33 1.02
N VAL A 78 -7.46 -8.48 0.34
CA VAL A 78 -8.14 -9.73 0.67
C VAL A 78 -7.82 -10.21 2.08
N VAL A 79 -6.56 -10.12 2.51
CA VAL A 79 -6.16 -10.53 3.86
C VAL A 79 -6.75 -9.59 4.92
N THR A 80 -6.71 -8.28 4.67
CA THR A 80 -7.25 -7.29 5.61
C THR A 80 -8.76 -7.43 5.78
N GLU A 81 -9.50 -7.65 4.68
CA GLU A 81 -10.94 -7.86 4.70
C GLU A 81 -11.31 -9.09 5.54
N ARG A 82 -10.63 -10.23 5.33
CA ARG A 82 -10.81 -11.45 6.15
C ARG A 82 -10.50 -11.22 7.62
N MET A 83 -9.48 -10.43 7.93
CA MET A 83 -9.14 -10.10 9.32
C MET A 83 -10.21 -9.23 9.98
N LEU A 84 -10.72 -8.23 9.28
CA LEU A 84 -11.77 -7.33 9.79
C LEU A 84 -13.13 -8.03 9.90
N ALA A 85 -13.42 -9.01 9.03
CA ALA A 85 -14.61 -9.82 9.10
C ALA A 85 -14.75 -10.57 10.45
N MET A 86 -13.64 -10.88 11.13
CA MET A 86 -13.63 -11.52 12.45
C MET A 86 -14.25 -10.64 13.56
N PHE A 87 -14.36 -9.33 13.35
CA PHE A 87 -14.99 -8.39 14.29
C PHE A 87 -16.45 -8.12 13.97
N THR A 88 -16.95 -8.61 12.84
CA THR A 88 -18.35 -8.48 12.47
C THR A 88 -19.16 -9.56 13.16
N LYS A 89 -20.26 -9.17 13.81
CA LYS A 89 -21.16 -10.11 14.48
C LYS A 89 -21.78 -11.02 13.42
N LYS A 90 -21.56 -12.33 13.53
CA LYS A 90 -22.16 -13.33 12.63
C LYS A 90 -23.67 -13.31 12.87
N ASN A 91 -24.43 -12.88 11.87
CA ASN A 91 -25.88 -13.15 11.80
C ASN A 91 -26.09 -14.62 11.42
#